data_AF-A0A3B0VD23-F1
#
_entry.id   AF-A0A3B0VD23-F1
#
_cell.length_a   1.000
_cell.length_b   1.000
_cell.length_c   1.000
_cell.angle_alpha   90.00
_cell.angle_beta   90.00
_cell.angle_gamma   90.00
#
_symmetry.space_group_name_H-M   'P 1'
#
loop_
_entity.id
_entity.type
_entity.pdbx_description
1 polymer ?
#
loop_
_entity_poly.entity_id
_entity_poly.type
_entity_poly.pdbx_seq_one_letter_code
_entity_poly.pdbx_strand_id
1 'polypeptide(L)'
;MKKIFALFVAVAALMVWTLPATAGVDFGGQYRIRGEQKSNTDFSDDKSVPSSDDDDQLGFYGQRVRLWGVAKPTNDTTIKITIQDTRNWGQNEKNFTDGPGLTDAGSGNTLDLHESYVLIDEFFGTPVSLKIGRQELVYGDQRLV
;
A
#
# COMPACT_ATOMS: atom_id res chain seq x y z
N MET A 1 8.48 -18.85 -8.96
CA MET A 1 7.87 -17.82 -8.09
C MET A 1 7.40 -18.36 -6.74
N LYS A 2 6.55 -19.40 -6.68
CA LYS A 2 6.04 -19.97 -5.40
C LYS A 2 7.13 -20.42 -4.39
N LYS A 3 8.23 -21.00 -4.87
CA LYS A 3 9.36 -21.45 -4.03
C LYS A 3 10.18 -20.31 -3.43
N ILE A 4 10.29 -19.18 -4.15
CA ILE A 4 10.99 -17.98 -3.68
C ILE A 4 10.13 -17.25 -2.65
N PHE A 5 8.81 -17.16 -2.90
CA PHE A 5 7.86 -16.59 -1.94
C PHE A 5 7.82 -17.39 -0.63
N ALA A 6 7.79 -18.72 -0.71
CA ALA A 6 7.86 -19.59 0.47
C ALA A 6 9.16 -19.40 1.27
N LEU A 7 10.29 -19.17 0.58
CA LEU A 7 11.57 -18.88 1.23
C LEU A 7 11.54 -17.54 1.97
N PHE A 8 10.97 -16.48 1.37
CA PHE A 8 10.81 -15.18 2.02
C PHE A 8 9.91 -15.25 3.26
N VAL A 9 8.79 -15.99 3.16
CA VAL A 9 7.90 -16.22 4.31
C VAL A 9 8.60 -17.02 5.42
N ALA A 10 9.39 -18.03 5.06
CA ALA A 10 10.16 -18.82 6.03
C ALA A 10 11.25 -18.00 6.73
N VAL A 11 11.96 -17.13 5.99
CA VAL A 11 12.97 -16.23 6.56
C VAL A 11 12.32 -15.17 7.45
N ALA A 12 11.19 -14.60 7.04
CA ALA A 12 10.43 -13.68 7.88
C ALA A 12 9.92 -14.37 9.15
N ALA A 13 9.40 -15.59 9.05
CA ALA A 13 8.94 -16.37 10.20
C ALA A 13 10.08 -16.72 11.16
N LEU A 14 11.27 -17.06 10.66
CA LEU A 14 12.46 -17.31 11.49
C LEU A 14 12.95 -16.03 12.20
N MET A 15 12.87 -14.86 11.56
CA MET A 15 13.20 -13.59 12.20
C MET A 15 12.20 -13.20 13.30
N VAL A 16 10.92 -13.56 13.16
CA VAL A 16 9.91 -13.36 14.22
C VAL A 16 10.23 -14.20 15.46
N TRP A 17 10.82 -15.39 15.31
CA TRP A 17 11.22 -16.26 16.43
C TRP A 17 12.48 -15.80 17.16
N THR A 18 13.30 -14.93 16.55
CA THR A 18 14.49 -14.35 17.19
C THR A 18 14.22 -13.03 17.94
N LEU A 19 12.99 -12.51 17.87
CA LEU A 19 12.61 -11.37 18.69
C LEU A 19 12.60 -11.82 20.16
N PRO A 20 13.29 -11.12 21.08
CA PRO A 20 13.16 -11.43 22.49
C PRO A 20 11.67 -11.40 22.84
N ALA A 21 11.18 -12.44 23.52
CA ALA A 21 9.77 -12.63 23.88
C ALA A 21 9.14 -11.46 24.69
N THR A 22 9.95 -10.46 25.05
CA THR A 22 9.57 -9.25 25.77
C THR A 22 9.25 -8.06 24.86
N ALA A 23 9.58 -8.13 23.57
CA ALA A 23 9.31 -7.07 22.61
C ALA A 23 7.82 -7.07 22.28
N GLY A 24 7.05 -6.20 22.94
CA GLY A 24 5.65 -5.99 22.62
C GLY A 24 5.48 -5.66 21.13
N VAL A 25 4.46 -6.25 20.51
CA VAL A 25 4.05 -5.91 19.15
C VAL A 25 2.80 -5.07 19.24
N ASP A 26 2.90 -3.83 18.78
CA ASP A 26 1.77 -2.92 18.66
C ASP A 26 1.09 -3.14 17.31
N PHE A 27 -0.20 -3.42 17.34
CA PHE A 27 -1.01 -3.55 16.14
C PHE A 27 -1.86 -2.30 15.93
N GLY A 28 -2.01 -1.90 14.67
CA GLY A 28 -2.88 -0.81 14.29
C GLY A 28 -3.47 -1.00 12.90
N GLY A 29 -4.40 -0.13 12.55
CA GLY A 29 -5.06 -0.20 11.27
C GLY A 29 -5.72 1.11 10.85
N GLN A 30 -6.03 1.19 9.57
CA GLN A 30 -6.78 2.29 8.96
C GLN A 30 -7.83 1.70 8.04
N TYR A 31 -9.07 2.17 8.18
CA TYR A 31 -10.11 1.98 7.18
C TYR A 31 -10.46 3.34 6.56
N ARG A 32 -10.54 3.40 5.23
CA ARG A 32 -10.94 4.59 4.49
C ARG A 32 -11.94 4.20 3.41
N ILE A 33 -13.04 4.95 3.35
CA ILE A 33 -13.98 4.92 2.24
C ILE A 33 -14.09 6.33 1.64
N ARG A 34 -14.18 6.42 0.31
CA ARG A 34 -14.30 7.69 -0.43
C ARG A 34 -15.22 7.50 -1.62
N GLY A 35 -16.29 8.27 -1.71
CA GLY A 35 -17.02 8.44 -2.96
C GLY A 35 -16.28 9.44 -3.85
N GLU A 36 -16.14 9.11 -5.13
CA GLU A 36 -15.54 9.98 -6.14
C GLU A 36 -16.45 9.99 -7.36
N GLN A 37 -16.76 11.19 -7.86
CA GLN A 37 -17.49 11.39 -9.09
C GLN A 37 -16.64 12.29 -9.98
N LYS A 38 -16.38 11.82 -11.19
CA LYS A 38 -15.75 12.58 -12.25
C LYS A 38 -16.73 12.71 -13.40
N SER A 39 -16.70 13.84 -14.08
CA SER A 39 -17.50 14.12 -15.25
C SER A 39 -16.65 15.00 -16.17
N ASN A 40 -16.71 14.73 -17.47
CA ASN A 40 -15.99 15.49 -18.50
C ASN A 40 -14.49 15.64 -18.19
N THR A 41 -13.80 14.52 -17.90
CA THR A 41 -12.38 14.54 -17.50
C THR A 41 -11.41 14.88 -18.62
N ASP A 42 -11.82 14.67 -19.86
CA ASP A 42 -11.04 14.97 -21.06
C ASP A 42 -11.34 16.37 -21.61
N PHE A 43 -12.35 17.07 -21.06
CA PHE A 43 -12.83 18.37 -21.50
C PHE A 43 -13.15 18.43 -23.00
N SER A 44 -13.58 17.31 -23.59
CA SER A 44 -13.89 17.22 -25.02
C SER A 44 -15.39 17.28 -25.27
N ASP A 45 -15.76 17.95 -26.35
CA ASP A 45 -17.10 18.08 -26.91
C ASP A 45 -17.21 17.37 -28.28
N ASP A 46 -16.32 16.40 -28.52
CA ASP A 46 -16.14 15.74 -29.82
C ASP A 46 -17.26 14.72 -30.09
N LYS A 47 -18.30 15.19 -30.78
CA LYS A 47 -19.45 14.40 -31.27
C LYS A 47 -19.11 13.44 -32.43
N SER A 48 -17.85 13.36 -32.87
CA SER A 48 -17.47 12.66 -34.12
C SER A 48 -17.37 11.13 -34.00
N VAL A 49 -17.47 10.56 -32.78
CA VAL A 49 -17.51 9.12 -32.56
C VAL A 49 -18.98 8.68 -32.36
N PRO A 50 -19.60 7.86 -33.23
CA PRO A 50 -21.05 7.56 -33.18
C PRO A 50 -21.56 6.78 -31.94
N SER A 51 -20.70 6.57 -30.94
CA SER A 51 -21.01 5.99 -29.63
C SER A 51 -20.69 6.96 -28.47
N SER A 52 -20.37 8.22 -28.78
CA SER A 52 -20.20 9.32 -27.82
C SER A 52 -21.56 9.86 -27.38
N ASP A 53 -22.34 9.02 -26.70
CA ASP A 53 -23.12 9.60 -25.61
C ASP A 53 -22.07 10.11 -24.61
N ASP A 54 -22.11 11.41 -24.35
CA ASP A 54 -21.19 12.23 -23.55
C ASP A 54 -21.11 11.81 -22.06
N ASP A 55 -21.20 10.52 -21.76
CA ASP A 55 -21.25 9.93 -20.42
C ASP A 55 -19.85 9.51 -19.97
N ASP A 56 -18.92 10.47 -20.00
CA ASP A 56 -17.64 10.43 -19.30
C ASP A 56 -17.81 10.55 -17.77
N GLN A 57 -19.02 10.26 -17.28
CA GLN A 57 -19.36 10.25 -15.87
C GLN A 57 -18.85 8.96 -15.22
N LEU A 58 -17.79 9.09 -14.44
CA LEU A 58 -17.23 8.00 -13.64
C LEU A 58 -17.55 8.25 -12.17
N GLY A 59 -18.50 7.48 -11.63
CA GLY A 59 -18.78 7.39 -10.21
C GLY A 59 -18.21 6.10 -9.62
N PHE A 60 -17.51 6.18 -8.49
CA PHE A 60 -17.09 4.99 -7.75
C PHE A 60 -16.94 5.28 -6.25
N TYR A 61 -17.02 4.23 -5.44
CA TYR A 61 -16.60 4.25 -4.04
C TYR A 61 -15.25 3.55 -3.90
N GLY A 62 -14.20 4.29 -3.56
CA GLY A 62 -12.90 3.74 -3.23
C GLY A 62 -12.84 3.32 -1.76
N GLN A 63 -12.47 2.06 -1.50
CA GLN A 63 -12.16 1.52 -0.19
C GLN A 63 -10.65 1.30 -0.06
N ARG A 64 -10.08 1.62 1.09
CA ARG A 64 -8.72 1.22 1.48
C ARG A 64 -8.70 0.73 2.92
N VAL A 65 -8.16 -0.46 3.12
CA VAL A 65 -7.88 -1.04 4.44
C VAL A 65 -6.37 -1.20 4.57
N ARG A 66 -5.79 -0.75 5.68
CA ARG A 66 -4.40 -1.01 6.05
C ARG A 66 -4.38 -1.63 7.43
N LEU A 67 -3.59 -2.67 7.61
CA LEU A 67 -3.30 -3.26 8.91
C LEU A 67 -1.79 -3.30 9.06
N TRP A 68 -1.28 -2.92 10.22
CA TRP A 68 0.15 -2.94 10.49
C TRP A 68 0.47 -3.50 11.86
N GLY A 69 1.67 -4.06 11.95
CA GLY A 69 2.32 -4.44 13.20
C GLY A 69 3.65 -3.69 13.33
N VAL A 70 3.93 -3.21 14.53
CA VAL A 70 5.19 -2.57 14.90
C VAL A 70 5.79 -3.33 16.08
N ALA A 71 7.01 -3.82 15.92
CA ALA A 71 7.76 -4.43 17.00
C ALA A 71 8.97 -3.54 17.34
N LYS A 72 9.29 -3.45 18.63
CA LYS A 72 10.50 -2.77 19.13
C LYS A 72 11.36 -3.74 19.93
N PRO A 73 12.23 -4.51 19.27
CA PRO A 73 13.05 -5.54 19.93
C PRO A 73 14.04 -4.95 20.93
N THR A 74 14.49 -3.73 20.66
CA THR A 74 15.42 -2.92 21.46
C THR A 74 14.93 -1.47 21.44
N ASN A 75 15.57 -0.60 22.24
CA ASN A 75 15.19 0.82 22.30
C ASN A 75 15.50 1.59 21.01
N ASP A 76 16.44 1.10 20.20
CA ASP A 76 16.96 1.73 18.98
C ASP A 76 16.46 1.05 17.69
N THR A 77 15.80 -0.11 17.77
CA THR A 77 15.37 -0.87 16.59
C THR A 77 13.85 -0.94 16.53
N THR A 78 13.29 -0.52 15.41
CA THR A 78 11.86 -0.65 15.09
C THR A 78 11.67 -1.48 13.83
N ILE A 79 10.80 -2.49 13.90
CA ILE A 79 10.38 -3.29 12.75
C ILE A 79 8.92 -2.97 12.47
N LYS A 80 8.58 -2.63 11.22
CA LYS A 80 7.20 -2.34 10.80
C LYS A 80 6.85 -3.14 9.55
N ILE A 81 5.67 -3.75 9.59
CA ILE A 81 5.04 -4.39 8.43
C ILE A 81 3.62 -3.83 8.30
N THR A 82 3.27 -3.38 7.09
CA THR A 82 1.93 -2.90 6.75
C THR A 82 1.41 -3.67 5.55
N ILE A 83 0.27 -4.33 5.69
CA ILE A 83 -0.50 -4.88 4.56
C ILE A 83 -1.63 -3.92 4.19
N GLN A 84 -1.98 -3.88 2.91
CA GLN A 84 -3.02 -3.01 2.38
C GLN A 84 -3.93 -3.75 1.41
N ASP A 85 -5.24 -3.51 1.51
CA ASP A 85 -6.22 -3.89 0.49
C ASP A 85 -6.90 -2.61 -0.02
N THR A 86 -6.97 -2.42 -1.34
CA THR A 86 -7.63 -1.24 -1.94
C THR A 86 -8.53 -1.66 -3.10
N ARG A 87 -9.78 -1.20 -3.10
CA ARG A 87 -10.82 -1.59 -4.06
C ARG A 87 -11.67 -0.41 -4.47
N ASN A 88 -12.26 -0.47 -5.67
CA ASN A 88 -13.29 0.46 -6.10
C ASN A 88 -14.61 -0.30 -6.30
N TRP A 89 -15.72 0.29 -5.89
CA TRP A 89 -17.06 -0.29 -5.95
C TRP A 89 -17.99 0.61 -6.76
N GLY A 90 -18.97 0.00 -7.46
CA GLY A 90 -20.08 0.74 -8.09
C GLY A 90 -19.72 1.53 -9.34
N GLN A 91 -18.62 1.19 -10.02
CA GLN A 91 -18.23 1.80 -11.28
C GLN A 91 -18.88 1.05 -12.47
N ASN A 92 -19.36 1.78 -13.47
CA ASN A 92 -19.88 1.19 -14.70
C ASN A 92 -18.73 0.55 -15.48
N GLU A 93 -18.75 -0.78 -15.55
CA GLU A 93 -17.71 -1.63 -16.12
C GLU A 93 -17.61 -1.45 -17.63
N LYS A 94 -16.55 -0.79 -18.11
CA LYS A 94 -16.05 -1.08 -19.47
C LYS A 94 -14.56 -1.33 -19.58
N ASN A 95 -13.67 -0.83 -18.71
CA ASN A 95 -12.21 -0.91 -19.00
C ASN A 95 -11.22 -0.91 -17.81
N PHE A 96 -11.59 -1.22 -16.55
CA PHE A 96 -10.62 -1.13 -15.44
C PHE A 96 -10.48 -2.40 -14.61
N THR A 97 -9.23 -2.83 -14.47
CA THR A 97 -8.73 -3.86 -13.56
C THR A 97 -8.88 -3.38 -12.11
N ASP A 98 -9.37 -4.25 -11.24
CA ASP A 98 -9.66 -3.96 -9.83
C ASP A 98 -8.47 -3.33 -9.07
N GLY A 99 -8.66 -2.10 -8.61
CA GLY A 99 -7.81 -1.44 -7.60
C GLY A 99 -6.58 -0.69 -8.14
N PRO A 100 -6.03 0.27 -7.36
CA PRO A 100 -4.76 0.92 -7.71
C PRO A 100 -3.65 -0.14 -7.68
N GLY A 101 -3.23 -0.55 -8.87
CA GLY A 101 -2.21 -1.56 -9.08
C GLY A 101 -0.90 -1.17 -8.43
N LEU A 102 -0.62 -1.74 -7.25
CA LEU A 102 0.69 -1.64 -6.61
C LEU A 102 1.48 -2.95 -6.72
N THR A 103 0.85 -4.08 -7.07
CA THR A 103 1.54 -5.35 -7.33
C THR A 103 0.92 -6.28 -8.38
N ASP A 104 -0.36 -6.14 -8.75
CA ASP A 104 -0.96 -7.03 -9.76
C ASP A 104 -2.12 -6.35 -10.53
N ALA A 105 -1.77 -5.49 -11.49
CA ALA A 105 -2.73 -4.98 -12.45
C ALA A 105 -3.06 -6.10 -13.47
N GLY A 106 -3.91 -7.04 -13.09
CA GLY A 106 -4.33 -8.14 -13.98
C GLY A 106 -4.93 -9.36 -13.31
N SER A 107 -4.54 -9.69 -12.07
CA SER A 107 -4.99 -10.93 -11.43
C SER A 107 -6.26 -10.83 -10.57
N GLY A 108 -6.85 -9.64 -10.42
CA GLY A 108 -7.94 -9.40 -9.47
C GLY A 108 -7.54 -9.55 -7.99
N ASN A 109 -6.23 -9.57 -7.68
CA ASN A 109 -5.74 -9.59 -6.30
C ASN A 109 -5.49 -8.16 -5.81
N THR A 110 -6.26 -7.73 -4.81
CA THR A 110 -6.23 -6.37 -4.27
C THR A 110 -5.38 -6.22 -3.00
N LEU A 111 -4.85 -7.34 -2.48
CA LEU A 111 -4.01 -7.38 -1.28
C LEU A 111 -2.54 -7.17 -1.63
N ASP A 112 -1.92 -6.17 -1.01
CA ASP A 112 -0.54 -5.76 -1.23
C ASP A 112 0.26 -5.58 0.08
N LEU A 113 1.58 -5.72 -0.01
CA LEU A 113 2.52 -5.36 1.05
C LEU A 113 2.88 -3.87 0.90
N HIS A 114 2.30 -3.01 1.73
CA HIS A 114 2.49 -1.56 1.62
C HIS A 114 3.85 -1.11 2.15
N GLU A 115 4.21 -1.55 3.36
CA GLU A 115 5.50 -1.25 4.00
C GLU A 115 6.05 -2.53 4.64
N SER A 116 7.36 -2.69 4.62
CA SER A 116 8.09 -3.73 5.33
C SER A 116 9.53 -3.26 5.48
N TYR A 117 9.86 -2.72 6.65
CA TYR A 117 11.19 -2.16 6.89
C TYR A 117 11.67 -2.38 8.33
N VAL A 118 12.97 -2.27 8.49
CA VAL A 118 13.66 -2.13 9.77
C VAL A 118 14.24 -0.72 9.85
N LEU A 119 14.02 -0.06 10.98
CA LEU A 119 14.58 1.24 11.33
C LEU A 119 15.55 1.03 12.50
N ILE A 120 16.77 1.49 12.32
CA ILE A 120 17.79 1.55 13.37
C ILE A 120 18.05 3.03 13.64
N ASP A 121 17.61 3.50 14.80
CA ASP A 121 17.91 4.83 15.30
C ASP A 121 19.31 4.85 15.93
N GLU A 122 19.91 6.03 16.05
CA GLU A 122 21.24 6.21 16.63
C GLU A 122 22.35 5.36 15.97
N PHE A 123 22.34 5.25 14.64
CA PHE A 123 23.24 4.37 13.91
C PHE A 123 24.71 4.70 14.19
N PHE A 124 25.46 3.72 14.72
CA PHE A 124 26.84 3.87 15.21
C PHE A 124 27.03 5.00 16.26
N GLY A 125 26.02 5.26 17.09
CA GLY A 125 26.07 6.31 18.12
C GLY A 125 26.02 7.73 17.55
N THR A 126 25.63 7.88 16.29
CA THR A 126 25.40 9.18 15.65
C THR A 126 23.90 9.48 15.64
N PRO A 127 23.45 10.74 15.58
CA PRO A 127 22.02 11.09 15.51
C PRO A 127 21.39 10.81 14.12
N VAL A 128 21.88 9.78 13.42
CA VAL A 128 21.43 9.37 12.08
C VAL A 128 20.65 8.07 12.22
N SER A 129 19.47 8.01 11.59
CA SER A 129 18.69 6.77 11.52
C SER A 129 18.88 6.09 10.16
N LEU A 130 19.01 4.76 10.18
CA LEU A 130 19.10 3.92 8.99
C LEU A 130 17.80 3.12 8.83
N LYS A 131 17.09 3.34 7.72
CA LYS A 131 15.85 2.63 7.38
C LYS A 131 16.07 1.74 6.15
N ILE A 132 15.82 0.45 6.28
CA ILE A 132 16.07 -0.56 5.24
C ILE A 132 14.80 -1.37 5.00
N GLY A 133 14.37 -1.44 3.73
CA GLY A 133 13.23 -2.25 3.28
C GLY A 133 12.30 -1.49 2.35
N ARG A 134 11.05 -1.98 2.21
CA ARG A 134 9.98 -1.28 1.50
C ARG A 134 9.39 -0.22 2.44
N GLN A 135 9.53 1.03 2.07
CA GLN A 135 9.18 2.18 2.90
C GLN A 135 8.53 3.27 2.07
N GLU A 136 7.68 4.07 2.71
CA GLU A 136 7.17 5.32 2.12
C GLU A 136 8.25 6.41 2.22
N LEU A 137 8.48 7.12 1.12
CA LEU A 137 9.53 8.13 1.00
C LEU A 137 8.91 9.51 0.76
N VAL A 138 8.48 10.16 1.84
CA VAL A 138 7.89 11.50 1.75
C VAL A 138 8.97 12.56 1.92
N TYR A 139 9.29 13.28 0.84
CA TYR A 139 10.30 14.35 0.86
C TYR A 139 9.69 15.73 0.56
N GLY A 140 10.11 16.74 1.33
CA GLY A 140 9.70 18.14 1.14
C GLY A 140 8.18 18.31 1.12
N ASP A 141 7.68 19.03 0.12
CA ASP A 141 6.25 19.28 -0.09
C ASP A 141 5.51 18.10 -0.75
N GLN A 142 5.93 16.85 -0.47
CA GLN A 142 5.33 15.63 -1.05
C GLN A 142 5.42 15.56 -2.59
N ARG A 143 6.47 16.16 -3.17
CA ARG A 143 6.73 16.10 -4.63
C ARG A 143 7.36 14.77 -5.06
N LEU A 144 7.96 14.07 -4.10
CA LEU A 144 8.35 12.67 -4.19
C LEU A 144 7.71 11.97 -2.99
N VAL A 145 6.94 10.94 -3.28
CA VAL A 145 6.19 10.09 -2.34
C VAL A 145 6.41 8.64 -2.72
#